data_AF-A0A1I0II37-F1
#
_entry.id   AF-A0A1I0II37-F1
#
_cell.length_a   1.000
_cell.length_b   1.000
_cell.length_c   1.000
_cell.angle_alpha   90.00
_cell.angle_beta   90.00
_cell.angle_gamma   90.00
#
_symmetry.space_group_name_H-M   'P 1'
#
loop_
_entity.id
_entity.type
_entity.pdbx_description
1 polymer ?
#
loop_
_entity_poly.entity_id
_entity_poly.type
_entity_poly.pdbx_seq_one_letter_code
_entity_poly.pdbx_strand_id
1 'polypeptide(L)'
;MKRFIAIAGCMILLAGCSKTPANRSAQEAAFSHHPPAATATAETPQVSSEAAAPQPTAVRELSREEAVEWIKSKLSDASLKESSVRYQDTDPDGNYIIAQSSSATTEIMEWYHVNPKTQEVTCEISPDECLAGSAVSEDTPALLNPEQQEAQDLARAFAEKNLGPRYVDGVTAVELDHEDNGNPVFHVYNPGSGHTETLDWLTVNLADGTVEAMFTKSARYSEKDFSISAKNATIPLKGWDNELNLAELLGKPLSQVTETLQNADTLTGSFVRTVEYPGLTLQLFSPKQDGKAFWIMNMKLTDSSYATAKGLHAGMPLAELIKVYPELAAEGADPSADPDNRAYELSDQETYTYARYDVKSGVIREIYIYHLIP
;
A
#
# COMPACT_ATOMS: atom_id res chain seq x y z
N MET A 1 -53.94 -5.11 -13.04
CA MET A 1 -52.83 -4.34 -13.64
C MET A 1 -51.58 -4.64 -12.83
N LYS A 2 -50.66 -5.44 -13.39
CA LYS A 2 -49.39 -5.81 -12.76
C LYS A 2 -48.36 -4.74 -13.11
N ARG A 3 -47.69 -4.13 -12.12
CA ARG A 3 -46.56 -3.22 -12.32
C ARG A 3 -45.27 -4.01 -12.09
N PHE A 4 -44.44 -4.07 -13.14
CA PHE A 4 -43.06 -4.52 -13.08
C PHE A 4 -42.20 -3.39 -12.52
N ILE A 5 -41.36 -3.70 -11.53
CA ILE A 5 -40.27 -2.85 -11.05
C ILE A 5 -39.01 -3.31 -11.81
N ALA A 6 -38.45 -2.44 -12.62
CA ALA A 6 -37.17 -2.66 -13.29
C ALA A 6 -36.07 -2.07 -12.39
N ILE A 7 -35.21 -2.94 -11.89
CA ILE A 7 -33.97 -2.59 -11.19
C ILE A 7 -32.93 -2.29 -12.26
N ALA A 8 -32.49 -1.02 -12.35
CA ALA A 8 -31.38 -0.62 -13.19
C ALA A 8 -30.08 -0.89 -12.43
N GLY A 9 -29.43 -2.02 -12.74
CA GLY A 9 -28.05 -2.29 -12.35
C GLY A 9 -27.09 -1.42 -13.15
N CYS A 10 -26.17 -0.77 -12.46
CA CYS A 10 -25.09 -0.01 -13.07
C CYS A 10 -24.06 -1.01 -13.61
N MET A 11 -24.07 -1.24 -14.93
CA MET A 11 -23.06 -2.01 -15.65
C MET A 11 -21.73 -1.27 -15.63
N ILE A 12 -20.69 -1.95 -15.15
CA ILE A 12 -19.30 -1.61 -15.44
C ILE A 12 -19.05 -2.03 -16.90
N LEU A 13 -18.76 -1.04 -17.76
CA LEU A 13 -18.40 -1.23 -19.16
C LEU A 13 -16.94 -1.70 -19.25
N LEU A 14 -16.74 -3.00 -19.45
CA LEU A 14 -15.50 -3.53 -20.04
C LEU A 14 -15.62 -3.45 -21.56
N ALA A 15 -14.85 -2.56 -22.18
CA ALA A 15 -14.78 -2.41 -23.62
C ALA A 15 -14.09 -3.65 -24.24
N GLY A 16 -14.86 -4.43 -25.01
CA GLY A 16 -14.36 -5.55 -25.78
C GLY A 16 -13.89 -5.14 -27.17
N CYS A 17 -12.69 -5.59 -27.56
CA CYS A 17 -12.32 -5.77 -28.96
C CYS A 17 -12.76 -7.16 -29.43
N SER A 18 -13.55 -7.20 -30.50
CA SER A 18 -13.99 -8.40 -31.25
C SER A 18 -13.68 -8.09 -32.72
N LYS A 19 -13.19 -8.95 -33.63
CA LYS A 19 -13.45 -10.33 -34.04
C LYS A 19 -12.26 -10.76 -34.93
N THR A 20 -11.98 -12.04 -35.18
CA THR A 20 -12.54 -12.82 -36.34
C THR A 20 -12.01 -14.27 -36.30
N PRO A 21 -12.73 -15.28 -36.85
CA PRO A 21 -12.57 -16.69 -36.50
C PRO A 21 -12.02 -17.59 -37.63
N ALA A 22 -11.62 -18.82 -37.27
CA ALA A 22 -11.82 -20.08 -38.02
C ALA A 22 -11.29 -21.26 -37.16
N ASN A 23 -12.12 -22.14 -36.60
CA ASN A 23 -12.72 -23.34 -37.21
C ASN A 23 -11.72 -24.51 -37.39
N ARG A 24 -11.77 -25.53 -36.51
CA ARG A 24 -11.69 -26.97 -36.88
C ARG A 24 -11.87 -27.91 -35.67
N SER A 25 -13.04 -28.55 -35.66
CA SER A 25 -13.33 -29.99 -35.48
C SER A 25 -12.37 -30.93 -34.73
N ALA A 26 -13.00 -31.69 -33.81
CA ALA A 26 -12.80 -33.11 -33.47
C ALA A 26 -11.45 -33.47 -32.82
N GLN A 27 -11.32 -34.42 -31.89
CA GLN A 27 -12.00 -35.70 -31.78
C GLN A 27 -11.71 -36.32 -30.40
N GLU A 28 -12.58 -37.25 -29.99
CA GLU A 28 -12.49 -38.11 -28.81
C GLU A 28 -11.15 -38.83 -28.63
N ALA A 29 -10.76 -39.12 -27.38
CA ALA A 29 -10.58 -40.50 -26.92
C ALA A 29 -10.21 -40.56 -25.43
N ALA A 30 -10.97 -41.34 -24.68
CA ALA A 30 -10.59 -41.86 -23.38
C ALA A 30 -9.47 -42.88 -23.52
N PHE A 31 -8.53 -42.97 -22.56
CA PHE A 31 -7.90 -44.24 -22.20
C PHE A 31 -7.40 -44.24 -20.75
N SER A 32 -7.57 -45.41 -20.15
CA SER A 32 -7.33 -45.75 -18.75
C SER A 32 -5.96 -46.41 -18.55
N HIS A 33 -5.50 -46.40 -17.29
CA HIS A 33 -4.69 -47.42 -16.61
C HIS A 33 -3.28 -47.80 -17.11
N HIS A 34 -2.24 -47.55 -16.29
CA HIS A 34 -1.57 -48.51 -15.37
C HIS A 34 -0.09 -48.11 -15.14
N PRO A 35 0.50 -48.42 -13.96
CA PRO A 35 1.90 -48.16 -13.64
C PRO A 35 2.81 -49.39 -13.88
N PRO A 36 4.14 -49.20 -13.98
CA PRO A 36 5.12 -50.22 -13.59
C PRO A 36 6.04 -49.67 -12.48
N ALA A 37 6.21 -50.36 -11.36
CA ALA A 37 6.95 -51.61 -11.13
C ALA A 37 8.44 -51.38 -10.89
N ALA A 38 8.85 -51.81 -9.70
CA ALA A 38 10.18 -51.78 -9.14
C ALA A 38 11.14 -52.74 -9.87
N THR A 39 12.42 -52.36 -9.89
CA THR A 39 13.52 -53.29 -10.17
C THR A 39 14.57 -53.10 -9.09
N ALA A 40 14.74 -54.14 -8.27
CA ALA A 40 15.88 -54.31 -7.39
C ALA A 40 17.10 -54.74 -8.20
N THR A 41 18.29 -54.28 -7.82
CA THR A 41 19.54 -54.89 -8.23
C THR A 41 20.45 -54.98 -7.01
N ALA A 42 20.86 -56.21 -6.73
CA ALA A 42 21.78 -56.56 -5.67
C ALA A 42 23.22 -56.26 -6.10
N GLU A 43 24.01 -55.69 -5.21
CA GLU A 43 25.47 -55.68 -5.30
C GLU A 43 26.12 -56.23 -4.03
N THR A 44 27.26 -56.85 -4.29
CA THR A 44 28.04 -57.85 -3.56
C THR A 44 28.86 -57.23 -2.41
N PRO A 45 29.25 -58.00 -1.36
CA PRO A 45 29.88 -57.43 -0.17
C PRO A 45 31.38 -57.23 -0.36
N GLN A 46 31.88 -56.04 -0.02
CA GLN A 46 33.31 -55.74 0.02
C GLN A 46 33.70 -55.28 1.43
N VAL A 47 34.45 -56.15 2.11
CA VAL A 47 35.09 -55.90 3.41
C VAL A 47 36.35 -55.06 3.16
N SER A 48 36.46 -53.91 3.82
CA SER A 48 37.74 -53.19 3.96
C SER A 48 37.75 -52.33 5.22
N SER A 49 38.51 -52.81 6.20
CA SER A 49 39.37 -52.08 7.14
C SER A 49 38.98 -50.64 7.49
N GLU A 50 38.16 -50.52 8.54
CA GLU A 50 37.81 -49.26 9.21
C GLU A 50 38.99 -48.78 10.08
N ALA A 51 39.77 -47.83 9.54
CA ALA A 51 40.60 -46.96 10.35
C ALA A 51 39.70 -45.83 10.85
N ALA A 52 39.52 -45.72 12.17
CA ALA A 52 38.67 -44.73 12.80
C ALA A 52 39.07 -43.32 12.34
N ALA A 53 38.25 -42.72 11.48
CA ALA A 53 38.34 -41.31 11.13
C ALA A 53 38.11 -40.48 12.40
N PRO A 54 38.80 -39.32 12.55
CA PRO A 54 38.51 -38.39 13.62
C PRO A 54 37.02 -38.05 13.57
N GLN A 55 36.32 -38.22 14.69
CA GLN A 55 34.92 -37.83 14.78
C GLN A 55 34.80 -36.36 14.32
N PRO A 56 33.90 -36.04 13.38
CA PRO A 56 33.72 -34.66 12.93
C PRO A 56 33.36 -33.83 14.16
N THR A 57 34.20 -32.84 14.46
CA THR A 57 33.94 -31.84 15.48
C THR A 57 32.54 -31.30 15.19
N ALA A 58 31.60 -31.51 16.11
CA ALA A 58 30.21 -31.11 15.92
C ALA A 58 30.20 -29.63 15.51
N VAL A 59 29.80 -29.36 14.27
CA VAL A 59 29.69 -27.99 13.76
C VAL A 59 28.63 -27.32 14.64
N ARG A 60 29.05 -26.33 15.41
CA ARG A 60 28.16 -25.59 16.29
C ARG A 60 27.16 -24.83 15.42
N GLU A 61 25.91 -25.26 15.47
CA GLU A 61 24.81 -24.54 14.85
C GLU A 61 24.47 -23.29 15.67
N LEU A 62 24.27 -22.15 15.00
CA LEU A 62 23.81 -20.92 15.64
C LEU A 62 22.38 -21.12 16.18
N SER A 63 22.11 -20.64 17.39
CA SER A 63 20.74 -20.44 17.85
C SER A 63 20.08 -19.27 17.10
N ARG A 64 18.76 -19.13 17.21
CA ARG A 64 18.01 -18.02 16.60
C ARG A 64 18.49 -16.67 17.12
N GLU A 65 18.71 -16.56 18.42
CA GLU A 65 19.20 -15.35 19.09
C GLU A 65 20.64 -15.06 18.67
N GLU A 66 21.49 -16.09 18.57
CA GLU A 66 22.86 -15.95 18.11
C GLU A 66 22.93 -15.48 16.65
N ALA A 67 22.00 -15.92 15.79
CA ALA A 67 21.92 -15.46 14.41
C ALA A 67 21.48 -13.99 14.30
N VAL A 68 20.55 -13.52 15.15
CA VAL A 68 20.18 -12.09 15.21
C VAL A 68 21.37 -11.23 15.64
N GLU A 69 22.08 -11.63 16.69
CA GLU A 69 23.28 -10.91 17.14
C GLU A 69 24.42 -11.02 16.12
N TRP A 70 24.50 -12.13 15.38
CA TRP A 70 25.42 -12.28 14.26
C TRP A 70 25.14 -11.25 13.17
N ILE A 71 23.89 -11.10 12.71
CA ILE A 71 23.52 -10.07 11.72
C ILE A 71 23.84 -8.67 12.26
N LYS A 72 23.44 -8.35 13.50
CA LYS A 72 23.77 -7.04 14.09
C LYS A 72 25.26 -6.76 14.09
N SER A 73 26.10 -7.76 14.39
CA SER A 73 27.56 -7.60 14.40
C SER A 73 28.17 -7.32 13.03
N LYS A 74 27.41 -7.54 11.94
CA LYS A 74 27.81 -7.26 10.56
C LYS A 74 27.31 -5.90 10.06
N LEU A 75 26.34 -5.30 10.75
CA LEU A 75 25.79 -3.99 10.42
C LEU A 75 26.63 -2.87 11.06
N SER A 76 26.61 -1.69 10.44
CA SER A 76 27.26 -0.50 10.99
C SER A 76 26.45 0.07 12.17
N ASP A 77 27.13 0.77 13.09
CA ASP A 77 26.49 1.44 14.22
C ASP A 77 25.41 2.45 13.75
N ALA A 78 25.65 3.13 12.62
CA ALA A 78 24.68 4.02 11.99
C ALA A 78 23.42 3.26 11.56
N SER A 79 23.59 2.15 10.85
CA SER A 79 22.48 1.29 10.41
C SER A 79 21.67 0.76 11.60
N LEU A 80 22.33 0.34 12.69
CA LEU A 80 21.67 -0.14 13.90
C LEU A 80 20.96 0.95 14.70
N LYS A 81 21.42 2.21 14.61
CA LYS A 81 20.75 3.34 15.27
C LYS A 81 19.38 3.62 14.65
N GLU A 82 19.24 3.35 13.36
CA GLU A 82 18.05 3.69 12.56
C GLU A 82 17.13 2.49 12.31
N SER A 83 17.53 1.30 12.76
CA SER A 83 16.81 0.07 12.49
C SER A 83 16.68 -0.85 13.72
N SER A 84 15.75 -1.77 13.62
CA SER A 84 15.56 -2.89 14.54
C SER A 84 15.76 -4.19 13.78
N VAL A 85 16.53 -5.11 14.35
CA VAL A 85 16.82 -6.42 13.75
C VAL A 85 16.15 -7.50 14.58
N ARG A 86 15.29 -8.30 13.96
CA ARG A 86 14.53 -9.37 14.64
C ARG A 86 14.41 -10.63 13.81
N TYR A 87 14.42 -11.77 14.48
CA TYR A 87 14.03 -13.05 13.87
C TYR A 87 12.56 -13.00 13.47
N GLN A 88 12.25 -13.57 12.30
CA GLN A 88 10.89 -13.62 11.76
C GLN A 88 10.43 -15.06 11.57
N ASP A 89 11.20 -15.88 10.84
CA ASP A 89 10.80 -17.25 10.54
C ASP A 89 12.00 -18.15 10.17
N THR A 90 11.72 -19.39 9.76
CA THR A 90 12.69 -20.32 9.20
C THR A 90 12.18 -20.82 7.86
N ASP A 91 13.01 -20.69 6.82
CA ASP A 91 12.63 -21.12 5.47
C ASP A 91 12.65 -22.66 5.32
N PRO A 92 12.13 -23.22 4.20
CA PRO A 92 12.09 -24.66 3.98
C PRO A 92 13.47 -25.36 3.97
N ASP A 93 14.54 -24.61 3.71
CA ASP A 93 15.91 -25.10 3.69
C ASP A 93 16.57 -25.06 5.09
N GLY A 94 15.85 -24.53 6.08
CA GLY A 94 16.29 -24.44 7.46
C GLY A 94 17.11 -23.19 7.78
N ASN A 95 17.16 -22.20 6.89
CA ASN A 95 17.80 -20.92 7.18
C ASN A 95 16.89 -20.05 8.05
N TYR A 96 17.48 -19.26 8.93
CA TYR A 96 16.75 -18.28 9.73
C TYR A 96 16.51 -17.02 8.92
N ILE A 97 15.25 -16.62 8.83
CA ILE A 97 14.82 -15.36 8.23
C ILE A 97 14.85 -14.28 9.32
N ILE A 98 15.70 -13.28 9.13
CA ILE A 98 15.87 -12.13 10.02
C ILE A 98 15.49 -10.89 9.24
N ALA A 99 14.58 -10.08 9.77
CA ALA A 99 14.25 -8.78 9.19
C ALA A 99 15.02 -7.67 9.89
N GLN A 100 15.63 -6.80 9.09
CA GLN A 100 15.95 -5.44 9.52
C GLN A 100 14.79 -4.53 9.13
N SER A 101 14.25 -3.81 10.09
CA SER A 101 13.16 -2.86 9.87
C SER A 101 13.54 -1.48 10.37
N SER A 102 13.08 -0.43 9.69
CA SER A 102 13.23 0.94 10.14
C SER A 102 12.63 1.10 11.54
N SER A 103 13.39 1.69 12.46
CA SER A 103 12.90 2.03 13.80
C SER A 103 11.86 3.14 13.75
N ALA A 104 11.83 3.94 12.68
CA ALA A 104 10.89 5.04 12.49
C ALA A 104 9.55 4.59 11.90
N THR A 105 9.59 3.75 10.86
CA THR A 105 8.38 3.40 10.07
C THR A 105 7.92 1.97 10.25
N THR A 106 8.72 1.11 10.89
CA THR A 106 8.51 -0.35 11.01
C THR A 106 8.57 -1.13 9.69
N GLU A 107 8.78 -0.45 8.56
CA GLU A 107 8.96 -1.04 7.24
C GLU A 107 10.24 -1.88 7.18
N ILE A 108 10.20 -2.94 6.39
CA ILE A 108 11.34 -3.85 6.26
C ILE A 108 12.32 -3.29 5.24
N MET A 109 13.55 -3.10 5.70
CA MET A 109 14.67 -2.58 4.92
C MET A 109 15.42 -3.70 4.21
N GLU A 110 15.52 -4.86 4.85
CA GLU A 110 16.22 -6.03 4.33
C GLU A 110 15.74 -7.32 5.02
N TRP A 111 15.79 -8.42 4.27
CA TRP A 111 15.62 -9.79 4.78
C TRP A 111 16.92 -10.57 4.63
N TYR A 112 17.40 -11.12 5.75
CA TYR A 112 18.57 -11.99 5.77
C TYR A 112 18.15 -13.44 5.96
N HIS A 113 18.65 -14.30 5.09
CA HIS A 113 18.58 -15.75 5.26
C HIS A 113 19.92 -16.23 5.80
N VAL A 114 19.95 -16.62 7.07
CA VAL A 114 21.16 -17.08 7.77
C VAL A 114 21.13 -18.58 7.88
N ASN A 115 22.09 -19.26 7.25
CA ASN A 115 22.25 -20.68 7.43
C ASN A 115 22.86 -20.95 8.83
N PRO A 116 22.14 -21.63 9.74
CA PRO A 116 22.62 -21.80 11.11
C PRO A 116 23.86 -22.69 11.21
N LYS A 117 24.15 -23.52 10.20
CA LYS A 117 25.27 -24.46 10.20
C LYS A 117 26.52 -23.88 9.56
N THR A 118 26.37 -23.20 8.42
CA THR A 118 27.49 -22.63 7.66
C THR A 118 27.76 -21.17 8.01
N GLN A 119 26.80 -20.49 8.65
CA GLN A 119 26.82 -19.06 8.95
C GLN A 119 26.85 -18.17 7.70
N GLU A 120 26.55 -18.76 6.54
CA GLU A 120 26.34 -18.04 5.29
C GLU A 120 25.08 -17.18 5.40
N VAL A 121 25.16 -15.97 4.86
CA VAL A 121 24.06 -15.01 4.84
C VAL A 121 23.78 -14.64 3.40
N THR A 122 22.52 -14.75 2.99
CA THR A 122 22.03 -14.19 1.73
C THR A 122 20.97 -13.13 2.02
N CYS A 123 20.94 -12.09 1.20
CA CYS A 123 20.00 -10.98 1.33
C CYS A 123 18.96 -11.04 0.21
N GLU A 124 17.71 -10.73 0.52
CA GLU A 124 16.60 -10.82 -0.45
C GLU A 124 16.46 -9.54 -1.27
N ILE A 125 16.60 -8.37 -0.63
CA ILE A 125 16.36 -7.06 -1.27
C ILE A 125 17.62 -6.58 -1.98
N SER A 126 18.78 -6.67 -1.33
CA SER A 126 20.07 -6.21 -1.88
C SER A 126 21.09 -7.35 -1.98
N PRO A 127 20.92 -8.30 -2.92
CA PRO A 127 21.76 -9.49 -3.00
C PRO A 127 23.23 -9.17 -3.31
N ASP A 128 23.50 -8.12 -4.07
CA ASP A 128 24.85 -7.71 -4.47
C ASP A 128 25.60 -6.93 -3.37
N GLU A 129 24.89 -6.38 -2.39
CA GLU A 129 25.42 -5.57 -1.28
C GLU A 129 25.15 -6.21 0.08
N CYS A 130 24.95 -7.52 0.11
CA CYS A 130 24.51 -8.22 1.30
C CYS A 130 25.48 -8.05 2.48
N LEU A 131 25.04 -7.35 3.52
CA LEU A 131 25.85 -6.98 4.68
C LEU A 131 27.13 -6.17 4.36
N ALA A 132 27.29 -5.70 3.13
CA ALA A 132 28.21 -4.62 2.82
C ALA A 132 27.58 -3.36 3.40
N GLY A 133 27.62 -3.25 4.74
CA GLY A 133 26.86 -2.27 5.50
C GLY A 133 26.98 -0.95 4.81
N SER A 134 25.87 -0.48 4.22
CA SER A 134 25.86 0.40 3.06
C SER A 134 27.08 1.29 3.16
N ALA A 135 28.11 0.95 2.39
CA ALA A 135 29.03 1.98 1.98
C ALA A 135 28.13 2.82 1.09
N VAL A 136 27.30 3.66 1.73
CA VAL A 136 26.99 4.99 1.23
C VAL A 136 28.33 5.35 0.64
N SER A 137 28.39 5.40 -0.69
CA SER A 137 29.57 5.87 -1.35
C SER A 137 29.99 7.06 -0.50
N GLU A 138 31.22 7.04 0.01
CA GLU A 138 31.81 8.30 0.48
C GLU A 138 32.01 9.15 -0.79
N ASP A 139 30.95 9.42 -1.54
CA ASP A 139 30.71 10.68 -2.19
C ASP A 139 30.87 11.66 -1.05
N THR A 140 32.11 12.09 -0.91
CA THR A 140 32.54 13.12 0.00
C THR A 140 31.49 14.21 -0.19
N PRO A 141 30.63 14.47 0.82
CA PRO A 141 29.44 15.28 0.61
C PRO A 141 29.91 16.54 -0.07
N ALA A 142 29.39 16.79 -1.27
CA ALA A 142 29.85 17.90 -2.09
C ALA A 142 29.84 19.14 -1.18
N LEU A 143 31.00 19.77 -1.02
CA LEU A 143 31.14 20.92 -0.13
C LEU A 143 30.15 21.98 -0.61
N LEU A 144 29.04 22.12 0.11
CA LEU A 144 28.02 23.10 -0.20
C LEU A 144 28.63 24.48 -0.04
N ASN A 145 28.37 25.35 -1.02
CA ASN A 145 28.70 26.76 -0.85
C ASN A 145 27.77 27.39 0.22
N PRO A 146 28.07 28.60 0.72
CA PRO A 146 27.26 29.22 1.78
C PRO A 146 25.77 29.39 1.43
N GLU A 147 25.45 29.69 0.17
CA GLU A 147 24.05 29.85 -0.30
C GLU A 147 23.32 28.49 -0.31
N GLN A 148 24.00 27.44 -0.77
CA GLN A 148 23.47 26.07 -0.74
C GLN A 148 23.28 25.56 0.69
N GLN A 149 24.17 25.92 1.61
CA GLN A 149 24.02 25.57 3.03
C GLN A 149 22.81 26.28 3.65
N GLU A 150 22.64 27.57 3.40
CA GLU A 150 21.47 28.33 3.84
C GLU A 150 20.18 27.73 3.26
N ALA A 151 20.19 27.36 1.99
CA ALA A 151 19.04 26.71 1.35
C ALA A 151 18.74 25.33 1.95
N GLN A 152 19.77 24.54 2.26
CA GLN A 152 19.61 23.24 2.91
C GLN A 152 19.01 23.38 4.31
N ASP A 153 19.43 24.39 5.07
CA ASP A 153 18.90 24.68 6.41
C ASP A 153 17.42 25.10 6.35
N LEU A 154 17.04 25.92 5.35
CA LEU A 154 15.65 26.28 5.09
C LEU A 154 14.81 25.05 4.69
N ALA A 155 15.32 24.21 3.78
CA ALA A 155 14.67 22.97 3.37
C ALA A 155 14.46 22.02 4.56
N ARG A 156 15.47 21.86 5.42
CA ARG A 156 15.39 21.05 6.64
C ARG A 156 14.35 21.58 7.62
N ALA A 157 14.36 22.88 7.90
CA ALA A 157 13.38 23.51 8.79
C ALA A 157 11.95 23.40 8.23
N PHE A 158 11.78 23.52 6.91
CA PHE A 158 10.50 23.30 6.25
C PHE A 158 10.06 21.84 6.38
N ALA A 159 10.95 20.88 6.13
CA ALA A 159 10.68 19.46 6.21
C ALA A 159 10.21 19.05 7.62
N GLU A 160 10.93 19.49 8.65
CA GLU A 160 10.60 19.27 10.06
C GLU A 160 9.20 19.79 10.42
N LYS A 161 8.87 21.00 9.96
CA LYS A 161 7.62 21.65 10.29
C LYS A 161 6.42 21.08 9.52
N ASN A 162 6.60 20.73 8.23
CA ASN A 162 5.49 20.51 7.31
C ASN A 162 5.30 19.05 6.87
N LEU A 163 6.35 18.21 6.89
CA LEU A 163 6.22 16.80 6.51
C LEU A 163 5.69 15.92 7.67
N GLY A 164 5.58 16.49 8.87
CA GLY A 164 4.90 15.89 10.02
C GLY A 164 5.59 14.63 10.54
N PRO A 165 4.85 13.55 10.89
CA PRO A 165 5.40 12.35 11.53
C PRO A 165 6.36 11.54 10.65
N ARG A 166 6.46 11.88 9.35
CA ARG A 166 7.39 11.25 8.40
C ARG A 166 8.80 11.86 8.46
N TYR A 167 8.92 13.10 8.93
CA TYR A 167 10.23 13.70 9.20
C TYR A 167 10.72 13.26 10.57
N VAL A 168 11.94 12.74 10.63
CA VAL A 168 12.58 12.35 11.88
C VAL A 168 13.89 13.10 11.99
N ASP A 169 13.99 13.99 12.98
CA ASP A 169 15.18 14.83 13.16
C ASP A 169 16.44 13.99 13.35
N GLY A 170 17.51 14.43 12.69
CA GLY A 170 18.80 13.73 12.67
C GLY A 170 18.82 12.39 11.91
N VAL A 171 17.72 11.99 11.28
CA VAL A 171 17.60 10.75 10.50
C VAL A 171 17.17 11.05 9.05
N THR A 172 16.18 11.92 8.85
CA THR A 172 15.77 12.36 7.51
C THR A 172 16.89 13.15 6.82
N ALA A 173 17.36 12.62 5.69
CA ALA A 173 18.35 13.29 4.85
C ALA A 173 17.66 14.34 3.97
N VAL A 174 18.27 15.53 3.89
CA VAL A 174 17.89 16.59 2.97
C VAL A 174 19.12 16.92 2.14
N GLU A 175 19.13 16.53 0.87
CA GLU A 175 20.32 16.57 0.03
C GLU A 175 20.07 17.42 -1.20
N LEU A 176 21.04 18.26 -1.57
CA LEU A 176 20.96 19.05 -2.79
C LEU A 176 21.01 18.09 -3.99
N ASP A 177 20.00 18.14 -4.84
CA ASP A 177 19.93 17.33 -6.06
C ASP A 177 20.42 18.13 -7.27
N HIS A 178 19.72 19.22 -7.60
CA HIS A 178 20.06 20.12 -8.71
C HIS A 178 19.63 21.56 -8.44
N GLU A 179 19.91 22.45 -9.39
CA GLU A 179 19.36 23.80 -9.42
C GLU A 179 18.34 23.91 -10.56
N ASP A 180 17.13 24.39 -10.27
CA ASP A 180 16.10 24.68 -11.27
C ASP A 180 15.84 26.20 -11.32
N ASN A 181 16.04 26.79 -12.50
CA ASN A 181 15.90 28.24 -12.72
C ASN A 181 16.70 29.12 -11.73
N GLY A 182 17.84 28.62 -11.25
CA GLY A 182 18.70 29.31 -10.27
C GLY A 182 18.27 29.13 -8.81
N ASN A 183 17.27 28.30 -8.53
CA ASN A 183 16.85 27.91 -7.19
C ASN A 183 17.37 26.50 -6.86
N PRO A 184 18.03 26.28 -5.72
CA PRO A 184 18.43 24.94 -5.31
C PRO A 184 17.21 24.06 -4.99
N VAL A 185 17.23 22.84 -5.52
CA VAL A 185 16.23 21.79 -5.34
C VAL A 185 16.86 20.69 -4.49
N PHE A 186 16.16 20.29 -3.43
CA PHE A 186 16.60 19.28 -2.48
C PHE A 186 15.72 18.04 -2.53
N HIS A 187 16.31 16.87 -2.43
CA HIS A 187 15.60 15.65 -2.04
C HIS A 187 15.46 15.57 -0.53
N VAL A 188 14.30 15.12 -0.08
CA VAL A 188 14.05 14.71 1.30
C VAL A 188 13.83 13.21 1.28
N TYR A 189 14.68 12.44 1.93
CA TYR A 189 14.61 10.97 1.89
C TYR A 189 14.00 10.38 3.15
N ASN A 190 13.28 9.26 2.99
CA ASN A 190 12.90 8.43 4.12
C ASN A 190 14.10 7.56 4.48
N PRO A 191 14.71 7.75 5.66
CA PRO A 191 15.93 7.02 6.04
C PRO A 191 15.72 5.49 6.16
N GLY A 192 14.47 5.03 6.27
CA GLY A 192 14.13 3.61 6.31
C GLY A 192 14.16 2.89 4.96
N SER A 193 14.33 3.60 3.85
CA SER A 193 14.21 3.00 2.50
C SER A 193 15.56 2.75 1.81
N GLY A 194 16.68 2.93 2.51
CA GLY A 194 18.01 2.92 1.87
C GLY A 194 18.16 4.04 0.83
N HIS A 195 17.57 5.22 1.11
CA HIS A 195 17.54 6.38 0.20
C HIS A 195 16.79 6.16 -1.12
N THR A 196 16.03 5.07 -1.27
CA THR A 196 15.29 4.79 -2.52
C THR A 196 13.89 5.41 -2.54
N GLU A 197 13.30 5.71 -1.38
CA GLU A 197 12.03 6.40 -1.27
C GLU A 197 12.21 7.86 -0.86
N THR A 198 11.99 8.75 -1.83
CA THR A 198 11.93 10.18 -1.61
C THR A 198 10.62 10.55 -0.90
N LEU A 199 10.71 11.13 0.30
CA LEU A 199 9.57 11.73 1.01
C LEU A 199 9.03 12.93 0.24
N ASP A 200 9.93 13.75 -0.30
CA ASP A 200 9.58 14.97 -1.03
C ASP A 200 10.76 15.57 -1.79
N TRP A 201 10.47 16.51 -2.68
CA TRP A 201 11.44 17.39 -3.32
C TRP A 201 11.10 18.83 -2.93
N LEU A 202 12.08 19.55 -2.40
CA LEU A 202 11.93 20.91 -1.90
C LEU A 202 12.70 21.87 -2.80
N THR A 203 12.01 22.77 -3.47
CA THR A 203 12.62 23.91 -4.17
C THR A 203 12.74 25.07 -3.19
N VAL A 204 13.95 25.59 -3.00
CA VAL A 204 14.20 26.72 -2.09
C VAL A 204 14.51 27.96 -2.91
N ASN A 205 13.72 29.02 -2.71
CA ASN A 205 14.00 30.34 -3.25
C ASN A 205 14.69 31.19 -2.17
N LEU A 206 15.99 31.38 -2.33
CA LEU A 206 16.80 32.16 -1.38
C LEU A 206 16.48 33.66 -1.41
N ALA A 207 15.94 34.18 -2.51
CA ALA A 207 15.68 35.62 -2.65
C ALA A 207 14.54 36.11 -1.74
N ASP A 208 13.57 35.25 -1.46
CA ASP A 208 12.44 35.54 -0.56
C ASP A 208 12.31 34.58 0.63
N GLY A 209 13.20 33.59 0.74
CA GLY A 209 13.23 32.61 1.82
C GLY A 209 12.08 31.61 1.78
N THR A 210 11.44 31.43 0.62
CA THR A 210 10.35 30.47 0.45
C THR A 210 10.87 29.07 0.11
N VAL A 211 10.14 28.05 0.58
CA VAL A 211 10.40 26.65 0.28
C VAL A 211 9.11 26.05 -0.25
N GLU A 212 9.16 25.46 -1.44
CA GLU A 212 8.05 24.80 -2.11
C GLU A 212 8.32 23.30 -2.19
N ALA A 213 7.36 22.51 -1.70
CA ALA A 213 7.38 21.06 -1.84
C ALA A 213 6.70 20.62 -3.13
N MET A 214 7.33 19.71 -3.90
CA MET A 214 6.71 19.14 -5.10
C MET A 214 5.75 17.99 -4.78
N PHE A 215 6.03 17.16 -3.78
CA PHE A 215 5.28 15.96 -3.39
C PHE A 215 4.50 16.12 -2.08
N THR A 216 4.77 17.14 -1.25
CA THR A 216 3.82 17.60 -0.23
C THR A 216 3.14 18.90 -0.63
N LYS A 217 2.38 18.78 -1.71
CA LYS A 217 0.99 19.17 -1.53
C LYS A 217 0.40 18.15 -0.54
N SER A 218 0.52 18.44 0.76
CA SER A 218 -0.10 17.66 1.85
C SER A 218 -1.36 17.00 1.31
N ALA A 219 -1.50 15.66 1.42
CA ALA A 219 -2.63 14.92 0.86
C ALA A 219 -3.84 15.83 0.84
N ARG A 220 -4.21 16.31 -0.36
CA ARG A 220 -5.09 17.49 -0.51
C ARG A 220 -6.36 17.34 0.33
N TYR A 221 -6.70 16.07 0.56
CA TYR A 221 -7.75 15.57 1.38
C TYR A 221 -7.16 14.67 2.48
N SER A 222 -7.72 14.79 3.67
CA SER A 222 -7.43 13.95 4.84
C SER A 222 -8.29 12.68 4.84
N GLU A 223 -7.98 11.70 5.69
CA GLU A 223 -8.81 10.50 5.87
C GLU A 223 -10.29 10.82 6.17
N LYS A 224 -10.56 11.93 6.86
CA LYS A 224 -11.93 12.38 7.17
C LYS A 224 -12.73 12.71 5.91
N ASP A 225 -12.08 13.15 4.84
CA ASP A 225 -12.72 13.44 3.56
C ASP A 225 -13.25 12.18 2.88
N PHE A 226 -12.70 11.02 3.25
CA PHE A 226 -13.07 9.71 2.74
C PHE A 226 -13.68 8.82 3.84
N SER A 227 -14.37 9.43 4.80
CA SER A 227 -15.02 8.72 5.91
C SER A 227 -16.48 9.14 6.06
N ILE A 228 -17.31 8.26 6.63
CA ILE A 228 -18.69 8.59 7.02
C ILE A 228 -18.82 8.65 8.54
N SER A 229 -19.75 9.47 9.00
CA SER A 229 -20.21 9.49 10.39
C SER A 229 -21.52 8.73 10.52
N ALA A 230 -21.54 7.80 11.46
CA ALA A 230 -22.73 7.06 11.86
C ALA A 230 -22.81 7.04 13.39
N LYS A 231 -23.93 7.54 13.94
CA LYS A 231 -24.09 7.76 15.39
C LYS A 231 -22.96 8.67 15.92
N ASN A 232 -22.08 8.14 16.78
CA ASN A 232 -20.94 8.83 17.38
C ASN A 232 -19.59 8.23 16.93
N ALA A 233 -19.57 7.50 15.82
CA ALA A 233 -18.35 6.88 15.28
C ALA A 233 -18.08 7.36 13.85
N THR A 234 -16.81 7.33 13.50
CA THR A 234 -16.33 7.53 12.14
C THR A 234 -16.02 6.17 11.54
N ILE A 235 -16.54 5.89 10.35
CA ILE A 235 -16.27 4.69 9.59
C ILE A 235 -15.40 5.12 8.39
N PRO A 236 -14.10 4.83 8.41
CA PRO A 236 -13.20 5.20 7.33
C PRO A 236 -13.33 4.25 6.14
N LEU A 237 -13.12 4.78 4.93
CA LEU A 237 -12.75 3.97 3.79
C LEU A 237 -11.49 3.16 4.13
N LYS A 238 -11.32 1.97 3.53
CA LYS A 238 -10.23 1.03 3.83
C LYS A 238 -10.21 0.46 5.25
N GLY A 239 -11.17 0.83 6.11
CA GLY A 239 -11.33 0.21 7.42
C GLY A 239 -11.73 -1.26 7.31
N TRP A 240 -11.12 -2.12 8.12
CA TRP A 240 -11.38 -3.56 8.13
C TRP A 240 -12.60 -3.92 8.99
N ASP A 241 -13.40 -4.87 8.53
CA ASP A 241 -14.64 -5.31 9.18
C ASP A 241 -14.43 -6.14 10.46
N ASN A 242 -13.22 -6.66 10.67
CA ASN A 242 -12.81 -7.32 11.91
C ASN A 242 -12.32 -6.33 12.99
N GLU A 243 -11.99 -5.10 12.61
CA GLU A 243 -11.62 -4.00 13.51
C GLU A 243 -12.83 -3.08 13.77
N LEU A 244 -13.71 -2.93 12.78
CA LEU A 244 -14.93 -2.14 12.84
C LEU A 244 -16.14 -3.03 13.13
N ASN A 245 -16.74 -2.87 14.31
CA ASN A 245 -18.01 -3.55 14.62
C ASN A 245 -19.20 -2.91 13.87
N LEU A 246 -19.31 -3.14 12.56
CA LEU A 246 -20.33 -2.53 11.70
C LEU A 246 -21.76 -2.84 12.16
N ALA A 247 -22.01 -4.02 12.73
CA ALA A 247 -23.33 -4.38 13.24
C ALA A 247 -23.73 -3.53 14.46
N GLU A 248 -22.79 -3.18 15.32
CA GLU A 248 -23.03 -2.28 16.46
C GLU A 248 -23.19 -0.83 15.99
N LEU A 249 -22.38 -0.40 15.03
CA LEU A 249 -22.39 0.96 14.50
C LEU A 249 -23.63 1.25 13.66
N LEU A 250 -23.98 0.37 12.73
CA LEU A 250 -25.00 0.57 11.69
C LEU A 250 -26.29 -0.21 11.95
N GLY A 251 -26.27 -1.16 12.88
CA GLY A 251 -27.41 -2.05 13.15
C GLY A 251 -27.42 -3.28 12.24
N LYS A 252 -28.59 -3.91 12.10
CA LYS A 252 -28.75 -5.08 11.24
C LYS A 252 -28.89 -4.64 9.78
N PRO A 253 -28.12 -5.22 8.84
CA PRO A 253 -28.28 -4.90 7.41
C PRO A 253 -29.62 -5.41 6.86
N LEU A 254 -30.13 -4.71 5.85
CA LEU A 254 -31.27 -5.10 5.03
C LEU A 254 -30.95 -6.33 4.18
N SER A 255 -29.74 -6.37 3.62
CA SER A 255 -29.22 -7.51 2.87
C SER A 255 -27.70 -7.54 2.93
N GLN A 256 -27.14 -8.73 2.70
CA GLN A 256 -25.71 -8.96 2.57
C GLN A 256 -25.49 -10.06 1.55
N VAL A 257 -24.67 -9.77 0.53
CA VAL A 257 -24.33 -10.72 -0.53
C VAL A 257 -22.82 -10.70 -0.72
N THR A 258 -22.20 -11.89 -0.73
CA THR A 258 -20.78 -12.05 -1.06
C THR A 258 -20.66 -12.76 -2.40
N GLU A 259 -19.88 -12.18 -3.30
CA GLU A 259 -19.60 -12.71 -4.62
C GLU A 259 -18.09 -12.94 -4.77
N THR A 260 -17.73 -14.03 -5.46
CA THR A 260 -16.34 -14.26 -5.87
C THR A 260 -16.15 -13.71 -7.28
N LEU A 261 -15.18 -12.82 -7.46
CA LEU A 261 -14.89 -12.20 -8.74
C LEU A 261 -14.45 -13.25 -9.77
N GLN A 262 -15.19 -13.31 -10.88
CA GLN A 262 -14.89 -14.15 -12.04
C GLN A 262 -14.44 -13.26 -13.20
N ASN A 263 -13.41 -13.67 -13.93
CA ASN A 263 -12.89 -12.95 -15.10
C ASN A 263 -12.47 -11.49 -14.79
N ALA A 264 -11.88 -11.26 -13.61
CA ALA A 264 -11.45 -9.95 -13.13
C ALA A 264 -9.91 -9.81 -13.17
N ASP A 265 -9.27 -10.36 -14.21
CA ASP A 265 -7.81 -10.35 -14.41
C ASP A 265 -7.04 -10.78 -13.15
N THR A 266 -6.14 -9.93 -12.65
CA THR A 266 -5.34 -10.13 -11.43
C THR A 266 -6.18 -10.25 -10.17
N LEU A 267 -7.45 -9.83 -10.17
CA LEU A 267 -8.40 -9.95 -9.05
C LEU A 267 -9.31 -11.19 -9.15
N THR A 268 -9.19 -12.01 -10.19
CA THR A 268 -10.00 -13.25 -10.33
C THR A 268 -9.81 -14.19 -9.13
N GLY A 269 -10.88 -14.49 -8.40
CA GLY A 269 -10.86 -15.26 -7.16
C GLY A 269 -10.95 -14.45 -5.87
N SER A 270 -10.86 -13.11 -5.95
CA SER A 270 -11.10 -12.22 -4.80
C SER A 270 -12.59 -12.17 -4.48
N PHE A 271 -12.95 -11.62 -3.31
CA PHE A 271 -14.33 -11.57 -2.84
C PHE A 271 -14.79 -10.12 -2.70
N VAL A 272 -16.02 -9.84 -3.13
CA VAL A 272 -16.70 -8.58 -2.86
C VAL A 272 -17.97 -8.88 -2.06
N ARG A 273 -18.11 -8.21 -0.92
CA ARG A 273 -19.30 -8.28 -0.07
C ARG A 273 -20.05 -6.96 -0.18
N THR A 274 -21.27 -7.00 -0.70
CA THR A 274 -22.19 -5.85 -0.68
C THR A 274 -23.11 -5.96 0.54
N VAL A 275 -23.18 -4.91 1.34
CA VAL A 275 -24.01 -4.81 2.55
C VAL A 275 -24.91 -3.59 2.43
N GLU A 276 -26.22 -3.79 2.54
CA GLU A 276 -27.22 -2.74 2.40
C GLU A 276 -27.82 -2.38 3.76
N TYR A 277 -27.89 -1.08 4.05
CA TYR A 277 -28.61 -0.47 5.16
C TYR A 277 -29.61 0.56 4.62
N PRO A 278 -30.62 0.99 5.39
CA PRO A 278 -31.50 2.08 4.94
C PRO A 278 -30.70 3.36 4.70
N GLY A 279 -30.48 3.75 3.45
CA GLY A 279 -29.76 4.98 3.09
C GLY A 279 -28.26 4.82 2.87
N LEU A 280 -27.68 3.63 3.09
CA LEU A 280 -26.24 3.36 2.95
C LEU A 280 -25.99 1.99 2.32
N THR A 281 -25.16 1.97 1.29
CA THR A 281 -24.60 0.75 0.71
C THR A 281 -23.10 0.71 0.95
N LEU A 282 -22.59 -0.41 1.47
CA LEU A 282 -21.16 -0.67 1.58
C LEU A 282 -20.76 -1.78 0.62
N GLN A 283 -19.66 -1.62 -0.10
CA GLN A 283 -18.96 -2.73 -0.73
C GLN A 283 -17.63 -2.92 -0.04
N LEU A 284 -17.38 -4.15 0.41
CA LEU A 284 -16.15 -4.54 1.06
C LEU A 284 -15.41 -5.54 0.18
N PHE A 285 -14.08 -5.48 0.20
CA PHE A 285 -13.21 -6.33 -0.59
C PHE A 285 -12.35 -7.24 0.29
N SER A 286 -12.14 -8.47 -0.16
CA SER A 286 -11.15 -9.39 0.40
C SER A 286 -10.30 -9.97 -0.73
N PRO A 287 -8.97 -10.03 -0.58
CA PRO A 287 -8.11 -10.72 -1.54
C PRO A 287 -8.37 -12.23 -1.58
N LYS A 288 -7.92 -12.88 -2.66
CA LYS A 288 -8.19 -14.28 -3.04
C LYS A 288 -7.89 -15.33 -1.96
N GLN A 289 -6.91 -15.04 -1.09
CA GLN A 289 -6.35 -16.03 -0.16
C GLN A 289 -7.01 -16.03 1.22
N ASP A 290 -7.72 -14.96 1.57
CA ASP A 290 -8.31 -14.84 2.91
C ASP A 290 -9.80 -15.20 2.90
N GLY A 291 -10.62 -14.38 2.24
CA GLY A 291 -12.07 -14.56 2.19
C GLY A 291 -12.75 -14.42 3.56
N LYS A 292 -12.02 -14.03 4.61
CA LYS A 292 -12.50 -13.93 5.99
C LYS A 292 -12.58 -12.48 6.47
N ALA A 293 -11.50 -11.70 6.30
CA ALA A 293 -11.48 -10.28 6.62
C ALA A 293 -11.74 -9.45 5.35
N PHE A 294 -12.56 -8.42 5.48
CA PHE A 294 -12.93 -7.54 4.38
C PHE A 294 -12.67 -6.09 4.78
N TRP A 295 -12.10 -5.29 3.89
CA TRP A 295 -11.98 -3.85 4.08
C TRP A 295 -13.00 -3.09 3.24
N ILE A 296 -13.43 -1.92 3.71
CA ILE A 296 -14.45 -1.11 3.04
C ILE A 296 -13.85 -0.44 1.79
N MET A 297 -14.30 -0.88 0.61
CA MET A 297 -13.83 -0.38 -0.69
C MET A 297 -14.72 0.72 -1.27
N ASN A 298 -16.02 0.69 -0.97
CA ASN A 298 -16.98 1.68 -1.45
C ASN A 298 -18.05 1.94 -0.39
N MET A 299 -18.45 3.20 -0.26
CA MET A 299 -19.58 3.67 0.54
C MET A 299 -20.46 4.56 -0.32
N LYS A 300 -21.74 4.23 -0.42
CA LYS A 300 -22.75 5.03 -1.11
C LYS A 300 -23.82 5.50 -0.13
N LEU A 301 -24.01 6.81 -0.01
CA LEU A 301 -25.03 7.44 0.82
C LEU A 301 -26.14 8.00 -0.07
N THR A 302 -27.39 7.73 0.30
CA THR A 302 -28.57 8.12 -0.51
C THR A 302 -29.64 8.88 0.27
N ASP A 303 -29.52 8.97 1.60
CA ASP A 303 -30.38 9.82 2.43
C ASP A 303 -29.62 10.47 3.59
N SER A 304 -30.33 11.25 4.40
CA SER A 304 -29.78 12.07 5.48
C SER A 304 -29.47 11.31 6.79
N SER A 305 -29.70 10.00 6.84
CA SER A 305 -29.41 9.17 8.04
C SER A 305 -27.90 8.99 8.26
N TYR A 306 -27.11 9.22 7.21
CA TYR A 306 -25.66 9.17 7.22
C TYR A 306 -25.09 10.46 6.65
N ALA A 307 -23.92 10.84 7.14
CA ALA A 307 -23.18 11.98 6.62
C ALA A 307 -21.72 11.61 6.40
N THR A 308 -21.00 12.38 5.60
CA THR A 308 -19.53 12.36 5.61
C THR A 308 -19.01 12.81 6.98
N ALA A 309 -17.74 12.55 7.31
CA ALA A 309 -17.17 13.01 8.58
C ALA A 309 -17.10 14.54 8.71
N LYS A 310 -17.25 15.28 7.60
CA LYS A 310 -17.42 16.74 7.58
C LYS A 310 -18.89 17.19 7.60
N GLY A 311 -19.83 16.26 7.79
CA GLY A 311 -21.24 16.54 8.01
C GLY A 311 -22.09 16.69 6.75
N LEU A 312 -21.57 16.39 5.55
CA LEU A 312 -22.36 16.46 4.32
C LEU A 312 -23.22 15.21 4.14
N HIS A 313 -24.47 15.37 3.71
CA HIS A 313 -25.36 14.24 3.45
C HIS A 313 -26.27 14.49 2.24
N ALA A 314 -26.89 13.42 1.72
CA ALA A 314 -27.90 13.53 0.69
C ALA A 314 -29.07 14.39 1.16
N GLY A 315 -29.53 15.30 0.31
CA GLY A 315 -30.54 16.32 0.62
C GLY A 315 -29.96 17.69 0.97
N MET A 316 -28.67 17.82 1.23
CA MET A 316 -28.03 19.14 1.43
C MET A 316 -27.92 19.93 0.12
N PRO A 317 -27.97 21.28 0.18
CA PRO A 317 -27.76 22.11 -0.99
C PRO A 317 -26.29 22.13 -1.43
N LEU A 318 -26.05 22.35 -2.71
CA LEU A 318 -24.71 22.53 -3.30
C LEU A 318 -23.89 23.60 -2.56
N ALA A 319 -24.53 24.66 -2.09
CA ALA A 319 -23.85 25.72 -1.34
C ALA A 319 -23.12 25.21 -0.09
N GLU A 320 -23.65 24.20 0.62
CA GLU A 320 -22.96 23.61 1.77
C GLU A 320 -21.78 22.74 1.32
N LEU A 321 -21.88 22.04 0.18
CA LEU A 321 -20.74 21.31 -0.40
C LEU A 321 -19.58 22.25 -0.72
N ILE A 322 -19.86 23.35 -1.45
CA ILE A 322 -18.83 24.33 -1.83
C ILE A 322 -18.27 25.06 -0.62
N LYS A 323 -19.05 25.26 0.44
CA LYS A 323 -18.55 25.84 1.69
C LYS A 323 -17.57 24.90 2.40
N VAL A 324 -17.79 23.59 2.35
CA VAL A 324 -16.88 22.59 2.93
C VAL A 324 -15.63 22.39 2.06
N TYR A 325 -15.80 22.44 0.73
CA TYR A 325 -14.73 22.28 -0.25
C TYR A 325 -14.76 23.40 -1.30
N PRO A 326 -14.23 24.60 -0.98
CA PRO A 326 -14.26 25.76 -1.88
C PRO A 326 -13.61 25.51 -3.23
N GLU A 327 -12.59 24.65 -3.26
CA GLU A 327 -11.83 24.26 -4.45
C GLU A 327 -12.69 23.58 -5.53
N LEU A 328 -13.77 22.90 -5.14
CA LEU A 328 -14.70 22.25 -6.08
C LEU A 328 -15.50 23.25 -6.93
N ALA A 329 -15.52 24.53 -6.55
CA ALA A 329 -16.10 25.58 -7.38
C ALA A 329 -15.17 26.00 -8.53
N ALA A 330 -13.85 25.85 -8.36
CA ALA A 330 -12.85 26.31 -9.31
C ALA A 330 -12.39 25.21 -10.28
N GLU A 331 -12.42 23.94 -9.86
CA GLU A 331 -11.91 22.83 -10.66
C GLU A 331 -12.94 22.23 -11.62
N GLY A 332 -12.49 21.98 -12.86
CA GLY A 332 -13.17 21.07 -13.80
C GLY A 332 -14.52 21.53 -14.33
N ALA A 333 -14.93 22.78 -14.05
CA ALA A 333 -16.13 23.33 -14.66
C ALA A 333 -15.85 23.56 -16.15
N ASP A 334 -16.28 22.63 -17.00
CA ASP A 334 -16.75 23.02 -18.31
C ASP A 334 -17.74 24.18 -18.07
N PRO A 335 -17.45 25.41 -18.53
CA PRO A 335 -18.30 26.55 -18.27
C PRO A 335 -19.71 26.39 -18.87
N SER A 336 -19.92 25.38 -19.72
CA SER A 336 -21.24 25.01 -20.24
C SER A 336 -22.00 24.00 -19.38
N ALA A 337 -21.37 23.37 -18.39
CA ALA A 337 -22.02 22.42 -17.48
C ALA A 337 -22.83 23.16 -16.40
N ASP A 338 -24.11 22.79 -16.28
CA ASP A 338 -24.99 23.32 -15.25
C ASP A 338 -24.48 22.91 -13.84
N PRO A 339 -24.06 23.87 -12.99
CA PRO A 339 -23.53 23.57 -11.67
C PRO A 339 -24.55 22.88 -10.76
N ASP A 340 -25.85 23.09 -11.00
CA ASP A 340 -26.93 22.51 -10.22
C ASP A 340 -27.26 21.08 -10.65
N ASN A 341 -26.68 20.57 -11.74
CA ASN A 341 -26.97 19.27 -12.32
C ASN A 341 -25.70 18.54 -12.81
N ARG A 342 -24.71 18.41 -11.92
CA ARG A 342 -23.43 17.74 -12.21
C ARG A 342 -22.87 16.98 -11.02
N ALA A 343 -21.79 16.23 -11.26
CA ALA A 343 -20.99 15.62 -10.22
C ALA A 343 -19.83 16.52 -9.81
N TYR A 344 -19.48 16.48 -8.53
CA TYR A 344 -18.29 17.12 -7.98
C TYR A 344 -17.44 16.04 -7.30
N GLU A 345 -16.13 16.06 -7.46
CA GLU A 345 -15.27 14.97 -7.01
C GLU A 345 -14.00 15.48 -6.33
N LEU A 346 -13.77 14.99 -5.12
CA LEU A 346 -12.45 15.01 -4.49
C LEU A 346 -11.68 13.83 -5.06
N SER A 347 -10.52 14.09 -5.64
CA SER A 347 -9.62 13.06 -6.16
C SER A 347 -8.28 13.14 -5.44
N ASP A 348 -7.94 12.07 -4.73
CA ASP A 348 -6.58 11.76 -4.32
C ASP A 348 -6.05 10.71 -5.29
N GLN A 349 -5.34 11.18 -6.32
CA GLN A 349 -4.81 10.35 -7.39
C GLN A 349 -3.67 9.44 -6.90
N GLU A 350 -2.95 9.84 -5.85
CA GLU A 350 -1.85 9.05 -5.29
C GLU A 350 -2.38 7.80 -4.61
N THR A 351 -3.45 7.95 -3.82
CA THR A 351 -4.04 6.84 -3.06
C THR A 351 -5.21 6.19 -3.78
N TYR A 352 -5.46 6.55 -5.05
CA TYR A 352 -6.61 6.13 -5.87
C TYR A 352 -7.93 6.19 -5.10
N THR A 353 -8.12 7.26 -4.33
CA THR A 353 -9.23 7.42 -3.39
C THR A 353 -10.03 8.65 -3.77
N TYR A 354 -11.36 8.51 -3.79
CA TYR A 354 -12.26 9.50 -4.35
C TYR A 354 -13.48 9.70 -3.46
N ALA A 355 -14.00 10.93 -3.45
CA ALA A 355 -15.31 11.25 -2.90
C ALA A 355 -16.09 12.08 -3.91
N ARG A 356 -17.15 11.49 -4.46
CA ARG A 356 -17.99 12.07 -5.50
C ARG A 356 -19.38 12.43 -4.95
N TYR A 357 -19.83 13.62 -5.27
CA TYR A 357 -21.12 14.19 -4.89
C TYR A 357 -21.95 14.44 -6.15
N ASP A 358 -22.99 13.64 -6.36
CA ASP A 358 -23.90 13.84 -7.49
C ASP A 358 -24.99 14.84 -7.10
N VAL A 359 -25.00 16.00 -7.77
CA VAL A 359 -25.90 17.11 -7.50
C VAL A 359 -26.97 17.18 -8.59
N LYS A 360 -28.23 17.36 -8.17
CA LYS A 360 -29.37 17.54 -9.07
C LYS A 360 -30.35 18.56 -8.54
N SER A 361 -30.62 19.57 -9.35
CA SER A 361 -31.39 20.77 -8.99
C SER A 361 -30.81 21.46 -7.76
N GLY A 362 -29.48 21.60 -7.71
CA GLY A 362 -28.76 22.31 -6.65
C GLY A 362 -28.71 21.58 -5.31
N VAL A 363 -29.07 20.29 -5.28
CA VAL A 363 -29.13 19.46 -4.07
C VAL A 363 -28.35 18.17 -4.28
N ILE A 364 -27.53 17.80 -3.29
CA ILE A 364 -26.79 16.53 -3.25
C ILE A 364 -27.81 15.39 -3.21
N ARG A 365 -27.76 14.48 -4.19
CA ARG A 365 -28.63 13.30 -4.26
C ARG A 365 -27.96 12.07 -3.71
N GLU A 366 -26.71 11.88 -4.09
CA GLU A 366 -25.94 10.72 -3.71
C GLU A 366 -24.50 11.15 -3.44
N ILE A 367 -23.87 10.46 -2.48
CA ILE A 367 -22.46 10.62 -2.17
C ILE A 367 -21.81 9.26 -2.33
N TYR A 368 -20.72 9.20 -3.07
CA TYR A 368 -19.92 8.00 -3.29
C TYR A 368 -18.53 8.25 -2.74
N ILE A 369 -18.05 7.38 -1.85
CA ILE A 369 -16.68 7.40 -1.34
C ILE A 369 -16.08 6.05 -1.69
N TYR A 370 -15.01 6.02 -2.48
CA TYR A 370 -14.48 4.77 -3.01
C TYR A 370 -12.98 4.79 -3.24
N HIS A 371 -12.40 3.59 -3.17
CA HIS A 371 -11.03 3.32 -3.56
C HIS A 371 -11.04 2.47 -4.82
N LEU A 372 -10.28 2.88 -5.83
CA LEU A 372 -10.03 2.05 -7.02
C LEU A 372 -8.82 1.16 -6.74
N ILE A 373 -9.00 -0.14 -6.92
CA ILE A 373 -7.90 -1.10 -6.91
C ILE A 373 -7.26 -1.04 -8.30
N PRO A 374 -5.99 -0.61 -8.41
CA PRO A 374 -5.32 -0.43 -9.70
C PRO A 374 -5.06 -1.74 -10.45
#